data_AF-E3GFQ8-F1
#
_entry.id   AF-E3GFQ8-F1
#
_cell.length_a   1.000
_cell.length_b   1.000
_cell.length_c   1.000
_cell.angle_alpha   90.00
_cell.angle_beta   90.00
_cell.angle_gamma   90.00
#
_symmetry.space_group_name_H-M   'P 1'
#
loop_
_entity.id
_entity.type
_entity.pdbx_description
1 polymer ?
#
loop_
_entity_poly.entity_id
_entity_poly.type
_entity_poly.pdbx_seq_one_letter_code
_entity_poly.pdbx_strand_id
1 'polypeptide(L)'
;MNYLTELLSFYRFMEAHPLSPLLQAYWHLLMYYNNKAAVQAVDGLWYWPVSFNVPNTILMARLGLKNRQALWTQRQTLIRAERLTYVPGIGSRAGVYSLIPFDQGLAAVSVVSENRQSPTRVWTQTRTPARPGAQPYLNTINQKHASLLYSNQENAPFIPQFNLLPQISEEEKAVIRAQYPDDDVAAFNAIWAAREEKQRKEK
;
A
#
# COMPACT_ATOMS: atom_id res chain seq x y z
N MET A 1 -8.75 0.86 5.09
CA MET A 1 -8.13 -0.05 4.10
C MET A 1 -6.70 0.39 3.85
N ASN A 2 -5.73 -0.51 3.73
CA ASN A 2 -4.31 -0.18 3.48
C ASN A 2 -3.87 -0.73 2.11
N TYR A 3 -3.19 0.11 1.30
CA TYR A 3 -2.81 -0.23 -0.08
C TYR A 3 -1.97 -1.51 -0.16
N LEU A 4 -0.93 -1.60 0.67
CA LEU A 4 0.05 -2.68 0.61
C LEU A 4 -0.53 -3.99 1.10
N THR A 5 -1.32 -3.96 2.18
CA THR A 5 -1.96 -5.17 2.71
C THR A 5 -2.98 -5.73 1.73
N GLU A 6 -3.76 -4.87 1.06
CA GLU A 6 -4.69 -5.30 0.02
C GLU A 6 -3.96 -5.85 -1.21
N LEU A 7 -2.84 -5.22 -1.62
CA LEU A 7 -2.03 -5.72 -2.73
C LEU A 7 -1.48 -7.12 -2.44
N LEU A 8 -0.90 -7.33 -1.25
CA LEU A 8 -0.38 -8.64 -0.85
C LEU A 8 -1.51 -9.68 -0.76
N SER A 9 -2.66 -9.29 -0.22
CA SER A 9 -3.84 -10.16 -0.12
C SER A 9 -4.38 -10.56 -1.51
N PHE A 10 -4.32 -9.63 -2.48
CA PHE A 10 -4.67 -9.91 -3.86
C PHE A 10 -3.78 -10.98 -4.49
N TYR A 11 -2.45 -10.90 -4.32
CA TYR A 11 -1.54 -11.94 -4.83
C TYR A 11 -1.80 -13.29 -4.18
N ARG A 12 -2.04 -13.35 -2.87
CA ARG A 12 -2.43 -14.59 -2.19
C ARG A 12 -3.75 -15.15 -2.69
N PHE A 13 -4.73 -14.30 -2.94
CA PHE A 13 -6.00 -14.72 -3.55
C PHE A 13 -5.78 -15.36 -4.93
N MET A 14 -4.86 -14.81 -5.73
CA MET A 14 -4.54 -15.33 -7.06
C MET A 14 -3.81 -16.68 -7.04
N GLU A 15 -3.14 -17.06 -5.95
CA GLU A 15 -2.55 -18.39 -5.80
C GLU A 15 -3.62 -19.50 -5.89
N ALA A 16 -4.81 -19.24 -5.35
CA ALA A 16 -5.95 -20.16 -5.42
C ALA A 16 -6.90 -19.86 -6.60
N HIS A 17 -6.94 -18.61 -7.09
CA HIS A 17 -7.85 -18.16 -8.13
C HIS A 17 -7.09 -17.40 -9.23
N PRO A 18 -6.45 -18.12 -10.17
CA PRO A 18 -5.68 -17.48 -11.23
C PRO A 18 -6.53 -16.53 -12.07
N LEU A 19 -6.10 -15.28 -12.14
CA LEU A 19 -6.73 -14.24 -12.95
C LEU A 19 -5.89 -13.94 -14.20
N SER A 20 -6.53 -13.59 -15.31
CA SER A 20 -5.81 -13.19 -16.52
C SER A 20 -5.00 -11.90 -16.28
N PRO A 21 -3.87 -11.68 -16.96
CA PRO A 21 -3.06 -10.48 -16.77
C PRO A 21 -3.84 -9.17 -16.96
N LEU A 22 -4.79 -9.15 -17.89
CA LEU A 22 -5.68 -8.01 -18.12
C LEU A 22 -6.59 -7.73 -16.92
N LEU A 23 -7.10 -8.78 -16.27
CA LEU A 23 -7.97 -8.66 -15.11
C LEU A 23 -7.18 -8.19 -13.87
N GLN A 24 -5.94 -8.66 -13.72
CA GLN A 24 -5.00 -8.17 -12.71
C GLN A 24 -4.72 -6.68 -12.89
N ALA A 25 -4.36 -6.27 -14.11
CA ALA A 25 -4.14 -4.87 -14.45
C ALA A 25 -5.38 -4.01 -14.18
N TYR A 26 -6.58 -4.54 -14.48
CA TYR A 26 -7.82 -3.83 -14.19
C TYR A 26 -8.04 -3.63 -12.69
N TRP A 27 -7.85 -4.68 -11.88
CA TRP A 27 -7.99 -4.56 -10.42
C TRP A 27 -6.98 -3.56 -9.83
N HIS A 28 -5.71 -3.63 -10.24
CA HIS A 28 -4.68 -2.66 -9.80
C HIS A 28 -5.01 -1.22 -10.23
N LEU A 29 -5.55 -1.03 -11.43
CA LEU A 29 -5.97 0.30 -11.89
C LEU A 29 -7.11 0.86 -11.03
N LEU A 30 -8.08 0.03 -10.66
CA LEU A 30 -9.17 0.42 -9.77
C LEU A 30 -8.65 0.75 -8.36
N MET A 31 -7.72 -0.04 -7.82
CA MET A 31 -7.03 0.26 -6.57
C MET A 31 -6.33 1.61 -6.60
N TYR A 32 -5.60 1.92 -7.68
CA TYR A 32 -4.95 3.22 -7.87
C TYR A 32 -5.98 4.37 -7.85
N TYR A 33 -7.10 4.25 -8.56
CA TYR A 33 -8.13 5.29 -8.55
C TYR A 33 -8.84 5.43 -7.21
N ASN A 34 -9.04 4.34 -6.46
CA ASN A 34 -9.61 4.40 -5.12
C ASN A 34 -8.66 5.10 -4.15
N ASN A 35 -7.36 4.79 -4.21
CA ASN A 35 -6.33 5.51 -3.46
C ASN A 35 -6.28 7.00 -3.82
N LYS A 36 -6.35 7.34 -5.12
CA LYS A 36 -6.39 8.74 -5.58
C LYS A 36 -7.65 9.48 -5.09
N ALA A 37 -8.75 8.75 -4.88
CA ALA A 37 -9.99 9.29 -4.35
C ALA A 37 -10.02 9.36 -2.81
N ALA A 38 -8.91 9.07 -2.13
CA ALA A 38 -8.81 9.19 -0.67
C ALA A 38 -9.26 10.58 -0.21
N VAL A 39 -9.90 10.62 0.96
CA VAL A 39 -10.43 11.82 1.59
C VAL A 39 -9.75 12.02 2.93
N GLN A 40 -9.37 13.26 3.23
CA GLN A 40 -8.94 13.64 4.55
C GLN A 40 -10.18 13.92 5.42
N ALA A 41 -10.27 13.27 6.57
CA ALA A 41 -11.30 13.55 7.56
C ALA A 41 -10.83 14.63 8.55
N VAL A 42 -11.74 15.10 9.41
CA VAL A 42 -11.48 16.18 10.39
C VAL A 42 -10.39 15.82 11.41
N ASP A 43 -10.13 14.53 11.63
CA ASP A 43 -9.01 14.05 12.45
C ASP A 43 -7.64 14.20 11.76
N GLY A 44 -7.60 14.76 10.55
CA GLY A 44 -6.41 14.93 9.74
C GLY A 44 -5.93 13.65 9.04
N LEU A 45 -6.61 12.51 9.24
CA LEU A 45 -6.24 11.22 8.67
C LEU A 45 -6.86 11.02 7.29
N TRP A 46 -6.12 10.32 6.42
CA TRP A 46 -6.56 10.00 5.08
C TRP A 46 -7.23 8.63 5.04
N TYR A 47 -8.44 8.62 4.49
CA TYR A 47 -9.25 7.42 4.37
C TYR A 47 -9.66 7.15 2.94
N TRP A 48 -9.70 5.87 2.61
CA TRP A 48 -10.15 5.43 1.30
C TRP A 48 -11.68 5.37 1.28
N PRO A 49 -12.33 6.00 0.28
CA PRO A 49 -13.76 5.96 0.19
C PRO A 49 -14.24 4.56 -0.19
N VAL A 50 -15.39 4.17 0.33
CA VAL A 50 -16.07 2.93 -0.05
C VAL A 50 -16.42 2.96 -1.53
N SER A 51 -16.86 4.12 -2.02
CA SER A 51 -17.30 4.30 -3.40
C SER A 51 -16.54 5.42 -4.10
N PHE A 52 -16.15 5.18 -5.35
CA PHE A 52 -15.39 6.12 -6.17
C PHE A 52 -15.82 6.03 -7.64
N ASN A 53 -15.55 7.08 -8.40
CA ASN A 53 -16.02 7.20 -9.79
C ASN A 53 -14.83 7.16 -10.75
N VAL A 54 -14.95 6.35 -11.80
CA VAL A 54 -13.97 6.32 -12.89
C VAL A 54 -14.69 6.29 -14.25
N PRO A 55 -14.40 7.24 -15.16
CA PRO A 55 -14.94 7.21 -16.51
C PRO A 55 -14.51 5.96 -17.29
N ASN A 56 -15.45 5.35 -18.03
CA ASN A 56 -15.16 4.20 -18.89
C ASN A 56 -14.09 4.52 -19.94
N THR A 57 -14.06 5.74 -20.47
CA THR A 57 -13.06 6.19 -21.45
C THR A 57 -11.64 6.07 -20.93
N ILE A 58 -11.42 6.43 -19.66
CA ILE A 58 -10.13 6.35 -18.99
C ILE A 58 -9.73 4.89 -18.77
N LEU A 59 -10.64 4.06 -18.26
CA LEU A 59 -10.38 2.63 -18.03
C LEU A 59 -10.06 1.92 -19.34
N MET A 60 -10.84 2.17 -20.40
CA MET A 60 -10.61 1.58 -21.71
C MET A 60 -9.24 1.97 -22.28
N ALA A 61 -8.89 3.26 -22.22
CA ALA A 61 -7.60 3.75 -22.71
C ALA A 61 -6.42 3.11 -21.96
N ARG A 62 -6.50 3.03 -20.62
CA ARG A 62 -5.41 2.47 -19.79
C ARG A 62 -5.26 0.96 -19.91
N LEU A 63 -6.36 0.25 -20.19
CA LEU A 63 -6.38 -1.21 -20.35
C LEU A 63 -6.21 -1.65 -21.81
N GLY A 64 -6.07 -0.72 -22.75
CA GLY A 64 -5.96 -1.03 -24.19
C GLY A 64 -7.23 -1.64 -24.78
N LEU A 65 -8.40 -1.37 -24.19
CA LEU A 65 -9.68 -1.93 -24.62
C LEU A 65 -10.33 -1.06 -25.68
N LYS A 66 -10.69 -1.67 -26.81
CA LYS A 66 -11.28 -0.97 -27.97
C LYS A 66 -12.78 -0.71 -27.84
N ASN A 67 -13.51 -1.51 -27.05
CA ASN A 67 -14.95 -1.40 -26.92
C ASN A 67 -15.44 -1.53 -25.47
N ARG A 68 -16.65 -1.01 -25.21
CA ARG A 68 -17.27 -0.99 -23.88
C ARG A 68 -17.67 -2.40 -23.41
N GLN A 69 -17.98 -3.29 -24.33
CA GLN A 69 -18.39 -4.66 -24.01
C GLN A 69 -17.22 -5.48 -23.42
N ALA A 70 -16.01 -5.30 -23.93
CA ALA A 70 -14.81 -5.93 -23.36
C ALA A 70 -14.58 -5.46 -21.92
N LEU A 71 -14.72 -4.15 -21.65
CA LEU A 71 -14.64 -3.61 -20.29
C LEU A 71 -15.76 -4.20 -19.40
N TRP A 72 -16.97 -4.30 -19.92
CA TRP A 72 -18.09 -4.92 -19.21
C TRP A 72 -17.79 -6.37 -18.83
N THR A 73 -17.25 -7.18 -19.76
CA THR A 73 -16.87 -8.56 -19.50
C THR A 73 -15.83 -8.65 -18.37
N GLN A 74 -14.74 -7.88 -18.44
CA GLN A 74 -13.74 -7.88 -17.36
C GLN A 74 -14.33 -7.45 -16.01
N ARG A 75 -15.24 -6.46 -16.04
CA ARG A 75 -15.94 -5.99 -14.84
C ARG A 75 -16.81 -7.09 -14.24
N GLN A 76 -17.56 -7.81 -15.06
CA GLN A 76 -18.38 -8.94 -14.61
C GLN A 76 -17.52 -10.05 -14.00
N THR A 77 -16.34 -10.31 -14.55
CA THR A 77 -15.41 -11.28 -13.95
C THR A 77 -14.95 -10.86 -12.55
N LEU A 78 -14.60 -9.58 -12.33
CA LEU A 78 -14.24 -9.09 -10.99
C LEU A 78 -15.42 -9.10 -10.01
N ILE A 79 -16.65 -8.83 -10.49
CA ILE A 79 -17.87 -8.90 -9.67
C ILE A 79 -18.13 -10.35 -9.23
N ARG A 80 -18.04 -11.31 -10.16
CA ARG A 80 -18.22 -12.74 -9.86
C ARG A 80 -17.14 -13.28 -8.92
N ALA A 81 -15.93 -12.73 -8.99
CA ALA A 81 -14.85 -13.03 -8.05
C ALA A 81 -15.00 -12.35 -6.68
N GLU A 82 -16.10 -11.61 -6.46
CA GLU A 82 -16.41 -10.85 -5.25
C GLU A 82 -15.32 -9.83 -4.87
N ARG A 83 -14.63 -9.27 -5.87
CA ARG A 83 -13.59 -8.26 -5.65
C ARG A 83 -14.09 -6.83 -5.80
N LEU A 84 -15.25 -6.65 -6.44
CA LEU A 84 -15.76 -5.35 -6.84
C LEU A 84 -17.29 -5.36 -6.88
N THR A 85 -17.90 -4.24 -6.51
CA THR A 85 -19.28 -3.90 -6.88
C THR A 85 -19.31 -2.68 -7.81
N TYR A 86 -20.34 -2.61 -8.65
CA TYR A 86 -20.47 -1.55 -9.65
C TYR A 86 -21.92 -1.11 -9.82
N VAL A 87 -22.12 0.21 -9.85
CA VAL A 87 -23.40 0.83 -10.19
C VAL A 87 -23.18 1.67 -11.46
N PRO A 88 -23.95 1.43 -12.54
CA PRO A 88 -23.84 2.22 -13.75
C PRO A 88 -24.22 3.68 -13.48
N GLY A 89 -23.49 4.61 -14.10
CA GLY A 89 -23.82 6.03 -14.06
C GLY A 89 -25.06 6.34 -14.90
N ILE A 90 -25.83 7.34 -14.48
CA ILE A 90 -27.00 7.81 -15.23
C ILE A 90 -26.55 8.96 -16.15
N GLY A 91 -26.91 8.88 -17.44
CA GLY A 91 -26.60 9.91 -18.44
C GLY A 91 -25.09 10.06 -18.69
N SER A 92 -24.58 11.27 -18.53
CA SER A 92 -23.15 11.59 -18.72
C SER A 92 -22.27 11.31 -17.50
N ARG A 93 -22.84 10.82 -16.40
CA ARG A 93 -22.09 10.56 -15.16
C ARG A 93 -21.27 9.28 -15.27
N ALA A 94 -20.06 9.30 -14.71
CA ALA A 94 -19.25 8.09 -14.57
C ALA A 94 -19.95 7.07 -13.66
N GLY A 95 -19.67 5.79 -13.90
CA GLY A 95 -20.15 4.72 -13.02
C GLY A 95 -19.44 4.72 -11.68
N VAL A 96 -20.14 4.23 -10.66
CA VAL A 96 -19.67 4.15 -9.28
C VAL A 96 -19.11 2.75 -9.05
N TYR A 97 -17.89 2.71 -8.52
CA TYR A 97 -17.16 1.49 -8.17
C TYR A 97 -17.01 1.41 -6.65
N SER A 98 -17.13 0.21 -6.08
CA SER A 98 -16.73 -0.04 -4.69
C SER A 98 -15.89 -1.31 -4.62
N LEU A 99 -14.65 -1.18 -4.17
CA LEU A 99 -13.77 -2.34 -3.97
C LEU A 99 -14.21 -3.09 -2.71
N ILE A 100 -14.21 -4.42 -2.81
CA ILE A 100 -14.47 -5.31 -1.67
C ILE A 100 -13.10 -5.62 -1.06
N PRO A 101 -12.82 -5.13 0.17
CA PRO A 101 -11.53 -5.38 0.82
C PRO A 101 -11.33 -6.87 1.09
N PHE A 102 -10.07 -7.30 1.08
CA PHE A 102 -9.71 -8.63 1.57
C PHE A 102 -9.74 -8.71 3.11
N ASP A 103 -9.44 -7.60 3.79
CA ASP A 103 -9.50 -7.53 5.25
C ASP A 103 -10.95 -7.45 5.77
N GLN A 104 -11.42 -8.54 6.38
CA GLN A 104 -12.75 -8.65 6.98
C GLN A 104 -12.92 -7.82 8.27
N GLY A 105 -11.83 -7.29 8.84
CA GLY A 105 -11.88 -6.39 9.99
C GLY A 105 -12.21 -4.93 9.64
N LEU A 106 -12.35 -4.62 8.35
CA LEU A 106 -12.74 -3.30 7.87
C LEU A 106 -14.26 -3.13 7.88
N ALA A 107 -14.72 -1.97 8.34
CA ALA A 107 -16.11 -1.57 8.18
C ALA A 107 -16.21 -0.20 7.50
N ALA A 108 -17.34 -0.02 6.82
CA ALA A 108 -17.70 1.22 6.17
C ALA A 108 -18.32 2.19 7.20
N VAL A 109 -17.61 3.24 7.55
CA VAL A 109 -18.04 4.29 8.49
C VAL A 109 -18.21 5.61 7.75
N SER A 110 -19.16 6.44 8.18
CA SER A 110 -19.37 7.77 7.63
C SER A 110 -18.45 8.78 8.32
N VAL A 111 -17.61 9.47 7.54
CA VAL A 111 -16.75 10.55 8.05
C VAL A 111 -17.12 11.88 7.40
N VAL A 112 -17.03 12.95 8.17
CA VAL A 112 -17.09 14.32 7.66
C VAL A 112 -15.70 14.63 7.10
N SER A 113 -15.64 15.10 5.85
CA SER A 113 -14.40 15.53 5.23
C SER A 113 -14.34 17.04 5.25
N GLU A 114 -13.16 17.61 5.49
CA GLU A 114 -12.96 19.07 5.51
C GLU A 114 -13.44 19.76 4.23
N ASN A 115 -13.30 19.07 3.09
CA ASN A 115 -13.59 19.63 1.76
C ASN A 115 -14.97 19.22 1.21
N ARG A 116 -15.79 18.45 1.95
CA ARG A 116 -17.11 18.00 1.46
C ARG A 116 -18.20 18.25 2.49
N GLN A 117 -19.26 18.93 2.05
CA GLN A 117 -20.44 19.22 2.86
C GLN A 117 -21.26 17.97 3.22
N SER A 118 -21.08 16.84 2.51
CA SER A 118 -21.78 15.59 2.78
C SER A 118 -20.86 14.51 3.38
N PRO A 119 -21.35 13.73 4.35
CA PRO A 119 -20.59 12.64 4.95
C PRO A 119 -20.23 11.60 3.88
N THR A 120 -18.95 11.27 3.80
CA THR A 120 -18.43 10.27 2.85
C THR A 120 -18.23 8.95 3.59
N ARG A 121 -18.70 7.84 3.01
CA ARG A 121 -18.43 6.51 3.57
C ARG A 121 -17.00 6.10 3.24
N VAL A 122 -16.24 5.70 4.26
CA VAL A 122 -14.85 5.30 4.14
C VAL A 122 -14.58 3.98 4.88
N TRP A 123 -13.51 3.30 4.49
CA TRP A 123 -13.08 2.05 5.14
C TRP A 123 -12.20 2.32 6.36
N THR A 124 -12.69 1.95 7.55
CA THR A 124 -11.96 2.06 8.82
C THR A 124 -11.92 0.70 9.53
N GLN A 125 -10.95 0.50 10.44
CA GLN A 125 -10.94 -0.70 11.28
C GLN A 125 -11.98 -0.53 12.40
N THR A 126 -12.89 -1.51 12.55
CA THR A 126 -13.90 -1.47 13.63
C THR A 126 -13.40 -1.99 14.97
N ARG A 127 -12.17 -2.52 15.01
CA ARG A 127 -11.56 -3.05 16.23
C ARG A 127 -10.47 -2.10 16.72
N THR A 128 -10.63 -1.60 17.95
CA THR A 128 -9.47 -1.38 18.83
C THR A 128 -8.70 -2.69 18.89
N PRO A 129 -7.38 -2.73 18.62
CA PRO A 129 -6.64 -3.96 18.73
C PRO A 129 -6.58 -4.36 20.21
N ALA A 130 -7.49 -5.24 20.62
CA ALA A 130 -7.17 -6.15 21.71
C ALA A 130 -5.92 -6.93 21.27
N ARG A 131 -4.81 -6.69 21.96
CA ARG A 131 -3.53 -7.38 21.75
C ARG A 131 -3.71 -8.91 21.81
N PRO A 132 -2.80 -9.70 21.23
CA PRO A 132 -2.81 -10.18 19.85
C PRO A 132 -3.16 -11.67 19.80
N GLY A 133 -4.27 -12.01 19.14
CA GLY A 133 -4.58 -13.38 18.72
C GLY A 133 -4.85 -13.51 17.21
N ALA A 134 -4.90 -12.39 16.50
CA ALA A 134 -4.98 -12.38 15.05
C ALA A 134 -3.54 -12.37 14.51
N GLN A 135 -3.14 -13.49 13.93
CA GLN A 135 -1.91 -13.61 13.15
C GLN A 135 -1.78 -12.36 12.27
N PRO A 136 -0.71 -11.54 12.42
CA PRO A 136 -0.49 -10.47 11.48
C PRO A 136 -0.28 -11.14 10.13
N TYR A 137 -1.18 -10.92 9.17
CA TYR A 137 -0.96 -11.29 7.77
C TYR A 137 0.09 -10.37 7.11
N LEU A 138 1.08 -9.95 7.89
CA LEU A 138 2.38 -9.52 7.43
C LEU A 138 3.21 -10.79 7.34
N ASN A 139 3.70 -11.08 6.14
CA ASN A 139 4.76 -12.04 5.81
C ASN A 139 5.47 -12.57 7.07
N THR A 140 5.48 -13.88 7.32
CA THR A 140 6.15 -14.48 8.51
C THR A 140 7.66 -14.21 8.55
N ILE A 141 8.20 -13.59 7.50
CA ILE A 141 9.56 -13.07 7.36
C ILE A 141 9.71 -11.66 8.01
N ASN A 142 8.61 -10.96 8.31
CA ASN A 142 8.60 -9.53 8.65
C ASN A 142 7.78 -9.23 9.92
N GLN A 143 8.23 -9.75 11.07
CA GLN A 143 7.69 -9.41 12.39
C GLN A 143 8.22 -8.06 12.93
N LYS A 144 8.42 -7.04 12.09
CA LYS A 144 8.92 -5.73 12.57
C LYS A 144 7.88 -4.65 12.36
N HIS A 145 7.59 -3.90 13.43
CA HIS A 145 6.71 -2.74 13.44
C HIS A 145 7.10 -1.77 12.31
N ALA A 146 6.27 -1.68 11.27
CA ALA A 146 6.36 -0.61 10.30
C ALA A 146 5.75 0.65 10.91
N SER A 147 6.53 1.72 11.06
CA SER A 147 5.99 3.05 11.38
C SER A 147 5.07 3.50 10.23
N LEU A 148 3.86 3.95 10.55
CA LEU A 148 2.89 4.50 9.59
C LEU A 148 3.34 5.83 8.97
N LEU A 149 4.38 6.45 9.52
CA LEU A 149 4.94 7.71 9.07
C LEU A 149 6.38 7.45 8.63
N TYR A 150 6.61 7.38 7.32
CA TYR A 150 7.95 7.39 6.75
C TYR A 150 8.53 8.81 6.89
N SER A 151 9.00 9.09 8.09
CA SER A 151 10.03 10.07 8.38
C SER A 151 11.06 9.30 9.18
N ASN A 152 12.24 9.08 8.60
CA ASN A 152 13.38 8.63 9.39
C ASN A 152 13.73 9.80 10.31
N GLN A 153 13.15 9.82 11.51
CA GLN A 153 13.62 10.72 12.55
C GLN A 153 15.06 10.32 12.85
N GLU A 154 16.01 11.21 12.59
CA GLU A 154 17.45 10.97 12.85
C GLU A 154 17.71 10.62 14.33
N ASN A 155 16.78 10.97 15.23
CA ASN A 155 16.85 10.70 16.67
C ASN A 155 16.04 9.46 17.13
N ALA A 156 15.45 8.67 16.23
CA ALA A 156 14.77 7.44 16.62
C ALA A 156 15.78 6.30 16.83
N PRO A 157 15.57 5.39 17.81
CA PRO A 157 16.42 4.23 17.99
C PRO A 157 16.45 3.41 16.70
N PHE A 158 17.66 3.12 16.21
CA PHE A 158 17.85 2.40 14.96
C PHE A 158 17.28 0.99 15.07
N ILE A 159 16.16 0.77 14.40
CA ILE A 159 15.61 -0.57 14.15
C ILE A 159 16.13 -0.96 12.77
N PRO A 160 16.93 -2.04 12.61
CA PRO A 160 17.39 -2.46 11.30
C PRO A 160 16.17 -2.85 10.45
N GLN A 161 15.77 -1.93 9.58
CA GLN A 161 14.77 -2.12 8.55
C GLN A 161 15.41 -2.88 7.37
N PHE A 162 14.54 -3.43 6.53
CA PHE A 162 14.88 -4.28 5.38
C PHE A 162 16.10 -3.75 4.59
N ASN A 163 17.11 -4.60 4.38
CA ASN A 163 18.37 -4.34 3.65
C ASN A 163 19.34 -3.29 4.23
N LEU A 164 19.18 -2.84 5.48
CA LEU A 164 20.20 -2.01 6.13
C LEU A 164 21.19 -2.88 6.91
N LEU A 165 22.48 -2.77 6.57
CA LEU A 165 23.56 -3.37 7.35
C LEU A 165 23.56 -2.80 8.78
N PRO A 166 23.98 -3.57 9.80
CA PRO A 166 24.07 -3.11 11.17
C PRO A 166 24.92 -1.84 11.25
N GLN A 167 24.52 -0.89 12.10
CA GLN A 167 25.31 0.33 12.28
C GLN A 167 26.60 0.03 13.05
N ILE A 168 27.71 0.54 12.54
CA ILE A 168 28.96 0.74 13.28
C ILE A 168 28.87 2.04 14.09
N SER A 169 29.61 2.17 15.20
CA SER A 169 29.55 3.35 16.07
C SER A 169 30.02 4.62 15.34
N GLU A 170 29.65 5.80 15.84
CA GLU A 170 30.15 7.07 15.27
C GLU A 170 31.66 7.20 15.41
N GLU A 171 32.25 6.63 16.46
CA GLU A 171 33.70 6.56 16.65
C GLU A 171 34.36 5.70 15.56
N GLU A 172 33.79 4.54 15.24
CA GLU A 172 34.27 3.65 14.17
C GLU A 172 34.15 4.33 12.79
N LYS A 173 33.06 5.05 12.53
CA LYS A 173 32.90 5.84 11.29
C LYS A 173 33.93 6.97 11.21
N ALA A 174 34.20 7.66 12.31
CA ALA A 174 35.18 8.74 12.37
C ALA A 174 36.60 8.23 12.11
N VAL A 175 36.97 7.06 12.67
CA VAL A 175 38.26 6.41 12.40
C VAL A 175 38.39 6.03 10.92
N ILE A 176 37.35 5.47 10.30
CA ILE A 176 37.36 5.13 8.88
C ILE A 176 37.47 6.39 8.01
N ARG A 177 36.70 7.44 8.31
CA ARG A 177 36.79 8.73 7.57
C ARG A 177 38.16 9.38 7.71
N ALA A 178 38.81 9.28 8.88
CA ALA A 178 40.16 9.79 9.07
C ALA A 178 41.21 9.07 8.21
N GLN A 179 40.95 7.83 7.77
CA GLN A 179 41.82 7.11 6.82
C GLN A 179 41.63 7.58 5.37
N TYR A 180 40.54 8.27 5.07
CA TYR A 180 40.19 8.78 3.74
C TYR A 180 39.77 10.27 3.81
N PRO A 181 40.68 11.19 4.18
CA PRO A 181 40.34 12.58 4.46
C PRO A 181 39.84 13.39 3.25
N ASP A 182 40.24 13.00 2.03
CA ASP A 182 39.88 13.69 0.78
C ASP A 182 39.15 12.78 -0.23
N ASP A 183 38.72 11.58 0.19
CA ASP A 183 38.03 10.61 -0.66
C ASP A 183 36.77 10.07 0.02
N ASP A 184 35.70 10.86 -0.10
CA ASP A 184 34.38 10.53 0.47
C ASP A 184 33.81 9.20 -0.07
N VAL A 185 34.17 8.83 -1.30
CA VAL A 185 33.68 7.60 -1.93
C VAL A 185 34.39 6.39 -1.34
N ALA A 186 35.71 6.45 -1.18
CA ALA A 186 36.48 5.41 -0.50
C ALA A 186 36.07 5.29 0.98
N ALA A 187 35.85 6.41 1.67
CA ALA A 187 35.36 6.44 3.05
C ALA A 187 33.99 5.75 3.17
N PHE A 188 33.06 6.04 2.24
CA PHE A 188 31.75 5.42 2.20
C PHE A 188 31.82 3.91 1.97
N ASN A 189 32.63 3.46 1.00
CA ASN A 189 32.82 2.03 0.70
C ASN A 189 33.46 1.28 1.87
N ALA A 190 34.43 1.89 2.55
CA ALA A 190 35.07 1.30 3.73
C ALA A 190 34.10 1.20 4.92
N ILE A 191 33.26 2.23 5.13
CA ILE A 191 32.17 2.17 6.11
C ILE A 191 31.18 1.05 5.75
N TRP A 192 30.85 0.89 4.46
CA TRP A 192 29.95 -0.16 4.00
C TRP A 192 30.52 -1.56 4.28
N ALA A 193 31.79 -1.80 3.92
CA ALA A 193 32.48 -3.07 4.17
C ALA A 193 32.55 -3.41 5.67
N ALA A 194 32.84 -2.43 6.53
CA ALA A 194 32.85 -2.63 7.98
C ALA A 194 31.47 -3.06 8.53
N ARG A 195 30.39 -2.52 7.96
CA ARG A 195 29.02 -2.92 8.33
C ARG A 195 28.68 -4.33 7.82
N GLU A 196 29.15 -4.73 6.64
CA GLU A 196 29.01 -6.11 6.14
C GLU A 196 29.74 -7.12 7.02
N GLU A 197 30.95 -6.77 7.48
CA GLU A 197 31.72 -7.63 8.38
C GLU A 197 31.02 -7.80 9.73
N LYS A 198 30.45 -6.71 10.26
CA LYS A 198 29.64 -6.76 11.48
C LYS A 198 28.41 -7.65 11.32
N GLN A 199 27.72 -7.57 10.18
CA GLN A 199 26.60 -8.46 9.86
C GLN A 199 27.00 -9.93 9.80
N ARG A 200 28.19 -10.23 9.25
CA ARG A 200 28.71 -11.59 9.17
C ARG A 200 29.04 -12.16 10.56
N LYS A 201 29.45 -11.32 11.51
CA LYS A 201 29.74 -11.71 12.90
C LYS A 201 28.48 -11.89 13.76
N GLU A 202 27.37 -11.27 13.37
CA GLU A 202 26.06 -11.38 14.06
C GLU A 202 25.20 -12.57 13.58
N LYS A 203 25.64 -13.31 12.54
CA LYS A 203 25.04 -14.56 12.06
C LYS A 203 25.79 -15.77 12.60
#